data_AF-A0A971TTT7-F1
#
_entry.id   AF-A0A971TTT7-F1
#
_cell.length_a   1.000
_cell.length_b   1.000
_cell.length_c   1.000
_cell.angle_alpha   90.00
_cell.angle_beta   90.00
_cell.angle_gamma   90.00
#
_symmetry.space_group_name_H-M   'P 1'
#
loop_
_entity.id
_entity.type
_entity.pdbx_description
1 polymer ?
#
loop_
_entity_poly.entity_id
_entity_poly.type
_entity_poly.pdbx_seq_one_letter_code
_entity_poly.pdbx_strand_id
1 'polypeptide(L)'
;MISNYTIITVPQWAIFAGITVMIYGWAEKKRIFGMIGAGILVMLGFYAGVILISGSLVPEGVLDISDPMGDGPLFSPDELPLEGRLLPHYWGLLLCGITALAALTADFFRKKAALTLRIIAGALAILLFFMMMTVTKA
;
A
#
# COMPACT_ATOMS: atom_id res chain seq x y z
N MET A 1 -15.53 -3.69 12.89
CA MET A 1 -15.46 -3.48 11.43
C MET A 1 -14.62 -2.22 11.22
N ILE A 2 -13.48 -2.32 10.52
CA ILE A 2 -12.73 -1.12 10.12
C ILE A 2 -13.57 -0.42 9.06
N SER A 3 -13.78 0.89 9.19
CA SER A 3 -14.55 1.65 8.20
C SER A 3 -13.82 1.64 6.85
N ASN A 4 -14.55 1.50 5.75
CA ASN A 4 -14.04 1.65 4.38
C ASN A 4 -13.25 2.97 4.21
N TYR A 5 -13.64 4.01 4.94
CA TYR A 5 -12.91 5.28 4.97
C TYR A 5 -11.48 5.14 5.50
N THR A 6 -11.26 4.34 6.53
CA THR A 6 -9.93 4.10 7.12
C THR A 6 -9.04 3.29 6.18
N ILE A 7 -9.61 2.28 5.50
CA ILE A 7 -8.91 1.44 4.52
C ILE A 7 -8.40 2.27 3.33
N ILE A 8 -9.09 3.35 2.99
CA ILE A 8 -8.73 4.20 1.85
C ILE A 8 -7.78 5.34 2.26
N THR A 9 -8.12 6.07 3.32
CA THR A 9 -7.44 7.33 3.65
C THR A 9 -6.11 7.13 4.37
N VAL A 10 -5.98 6.09 5.21
CA VAL A 10 -4.74 5.82 5.95
C VAL A 10 -3.57 5.56 5.01
N PRO A 11 -3.67 4.66 3.99
CA PRO A 11 -2.60 4.49 3.02
C PRO A 11 -2.25 5.76 2.26
N GLN A 12 -3.25 6.53 1.82
CA GLN A 12 -3.03 7.75 1.05
C GLN A 12 -2.21 8.79 1.85
N TRP A 13 -2.59 9.07 3.09
CA TRP A 13 -1.87 10.01 3.95
C TRP A 13 -0.49 9.48 4.36
N ALA A 14 -0.37 8.18 4.63
CA ALA A 14 0.91 7.56 4.96
C ALA A 14 1.90 7.63 3.79
N ILE A 15 1.46 7.34 2.56
CA ILE A 15 2.28 7.49 1.37
C ILE A 15 2.73 8.94 1.22
N PHE A 16 1.79 9.89 1.31
CA PHE A 16 2.10 11.31 1.15
C PHE A 16 3.13 11.79 2.19
N ALA A 17 2.94 11.44 3.47
CA ALA A 17 3.86 11.78 4.54
C ALA A 17 5.24 11.12 4.33
N GLY A 18 5.25 9.82 4.01
CA GLY A 18 6.47 9.06 3.79
C GLY A 18 7.32 9.61 2.65
N ILE A 19 6.69 9.92 1.50
CA ILE A 19 7.37 10.51 0.34
C ILE A 19 7.88 11.91 0.67
N THR A 20 7.05 12.77 1.26
CA THR A 20 7.42 14.15 1.59
C THR A 20 8.65 14.19 2.50
N VAL A 21 8.65 13.41 3.58
CA VAL A 21 9.76 13.35 4.53
C VAL A 21 11.02 12.75 3.88
N MET A 22 10.86 11.77 3.00
CA MET A 22 11.96 11.18 2.25
C MET A 22 12.59 12.15 1.24
N ILE A 23 11.77 12.90 0.49
CA ILE A 23 12.23 13.96 -0.43
C ILE A 23 12.92 15.06 0.36
N TYR A 24 12.34 15.51 1.47
CA TYR A 24 12.95 16.51 2.35
C TYR A 24 14.33 16.06 2.84
N GLY A 25 14.46 14.81 3.31
CA GLY A 25 15.75 14.25 3.73
C GLY A 25 16.78 14.19 2.61
N TRP A 26 16.34 14.05 1.36
CA TRP A 26 17.25 14.13 0.21
C TRP A 26 17.64 15.57 -0.12
N ALA A 27 16.68 16.49 -0.19
CA ALA A 27 16.90 17.90 -0.50
C ALA A 27 17.85 18.57 0.50
N GLU A 28 17.64 18.32 1.80
CA GLU A 28 18.47 18.84 2.89
C GLU A 28 19.74 18.03 3.13
N LYS A 29 19.96 16.94 2.38
CA LYS A 29 21.06 15.98 2.60
C LYS A 29 21.07 15.39 4.04
N LYS A 30 19.94 15.41 4.73
CA LYS A 30 19.76 14.87 6.08
C LYS A 30 19.26 13.43 6.03
N ARG A 31 20.20 12.50 6.21
CA ARG A 31 19.96 11.05 6.17
C ARG A 31 18.81 10.59 7.06
N ILE A 32 18.69 11.15 8.26
CA ILE A 32 17.69 10.72 9.25
C ILE A 32 16.25 10.88 8.75
N PHE A 33 15.95 11.96 8.03
CA PHE A 33 14.62 12.16 7.44
C PHE A 33 14.37 11.17 6.30
N GLY A 34 15.39 10.83 5.51
CA GLY A 34 15.29 9.75 4.54
C GLY A 34 14.93 8.39 5.18
N MET A 35 15.50 8.09 6.34
CA MET A 35 15.18 6.88 7.11
C MET A 35 13.79 6.92 7.72
N ILE A 36 13.34 8.08 8.23
CA ILE A 36 11.98 8.26 8.76
C ILE A 36 10.95 8.03 7.65
N GLY A 37 11.14 8.62 6.48
CA GLY A 37 10.25 8.43 5.33
C GLY A 37 10.18 6.97 4.89
N ALA A 38 11.32 6.27 4.81
CA ALA A 38 11.35 4.84 4.56
C ALA A 38 10.65 4.03 5.68
N GLY A 39 10.83 4.43 6.94
CA GLY A 39 10.17 3.81 8.09
C GLY A 39 8.64 3.92 8.05
N ILE A 40 8.10 5.07 7.60
CA ILE A 40 6.66 5.24 7.37
C ILE A 40 6.16 4.25 6.32
N LEU A 41 6.89 4.08 5.21
CA LEU A 41 6.53 3.12 4.16
C LEU A 41 6.61 1.66 4.63
N VAL A 42 7.57 1.33 5.51
CA VAL A 42 7.64 0.00 6.15
C VAL A 42 6.41 -0.25 7.01
N MET A 43 6.05 0.71 7.87
CA MET A 43 4.86 0.59 8.72
C MET A 43 3.59 0.47 7.88
N LEU A 44 3.52 1.17 6.75
CA LEU A 44 2.42 1.05 5.81
C LEU A 44 2.34 -0.33 5.17
N GLY A 45 3.47 -0.94 4.79
CA GLY A 45 3.50 -2.31 4.29
C GLY A 45 3.08 -3.33 5.34
N PHE A 46 3.48 -3.12 6.60
CA PHE A 46 3.02 -3.96 7.71
C PHE A 46 1.50 -3.86 7.91
N TYR A 47 0.97 -2.63 7.92
CA TYR A 47 -0.47 -2.38 7.95
C TYR A 47 -1.19 -3.08 6.79
N ALA A 48 -0.66 -2.98 5.57
CA ALA A 48 -1.23 -3.67 4.41
C ALA A 48 -1.24 -5.19 4.58
N GLY A 49 -0.17 -5.77 5.13
CA GLY A 49 -0.11 -7.20 5.46
C GLY A 49 -1.19 -7.62 6.45
N VAL A 50 -1.41 -6.83 7.52
CA VAL A 50 -2.49 -7.09 8.48
C VAL A 50 -3.87 -7.07 7.81
N ILE A 51 -4.13 -6.07 6.95
CA ILE A 51 -5.40 -5.96 6.23
C ILE A 51 -5.62 -7.17 5.30
N LEU A 52 -4.60 -7.59 4.55
CA LEU A 52 -4.68 -8.76 3.67
C LEU A 52 -4.97 -10.05 4.45
N ILE A 53 -4.27 -10.29 5.57
CA ILE A 53 -4.46 -11.49 6.39
C ILE A 53 -5.84 -11.50 7.08
N SER A 54 -6.32 -10.33 7.50
CA SER A 54 -7.61 -10.20 8.18
C SER A 54 -8.82 -10.48 7.28
N GLY A 55 -8.63 -10.61 5.97
CA GLY A 55 -9.73 -10.78 5.01
C GLY A 55 -10.62 -9.55 4.86
N SER A 56 -10.22 -8.39 5.39
CA SER A 56 -11.04 -7.15 5.38
C SER A 56 -11.30 -6.58 3.97
N LEU A 57 -10.67 -7.13 2.93
CA LEU A 57 -10.86 -6.76 1.52
C LEU A 57 -11.67 -7.79 0.72
N VAL A 58 -12.15 -8.85 1.37
CA VAL A 58 -13.04 -9.84 0.74
C VAL A 58 -14.47 -9.32 0.84
N PRO A 59 -15.19 -9.16 -0.29
CA PRO A 59 -16.58 -8.72 -0.25
C PRO A 59 -17.48 -9.69 0.51
N GLU A 60 -18.46 -9.16 1.24
CA GLU A 60 -19.48 -9.97 1.92
C GLU A 60 -20.24 -10.82 0.88
N GLY A 61 -20.36 -12.13 1.13
CA GLY A 61 -21.05 -13.08 0.25
C GLY A 61 -20.16 -13.93 -0.69
N VAL A 62 -18.89 -13.56 -0.92
CA VAL A 62 -17.99 -14.35 -1.82
C VAL A 62 -17.65 -15.74 -1.25
N LEU A 63 -17.69 -15.87 0.07
CA LEU A 63 -17.42 -17.13 0.78
C LEU A 63 -18.69 -17.82 1.27
N ASP A 64 -19.87 -17.29 0.93
CA ASP A 64 -21.12 -17.90 1.34
C ASP A 64 -21.49 -19.05 0.39
N ILE A 65 -21.18 -20.26 0.84
CA ILE A 65 -21.37 -21.52 0.10
C ILE A 65 -22.85 -21.94 0.08
N SER A 66 -23.72 -21.20 0.77
CA SER A 66 -25.16 -21.50 0.88
C SER A 66 -26.01 -20.84 -0.19
N ASP A 67 -25.45 -19.91 -0.97
CA ASP A 67 -26.12 -19.32 -2.12
C ASP A 67 -25.94 -20.28 -3.32
N PRO A 68 -27.02 -20.94 -3.80
CA PRO A 68 -26.91 -21.82 -4.96
C PRO A 68 -26.53 -20.90 -6.12
N MET A 69 -25.28 -20.97 -6.59
CA MET A 69 -24.77 -20.19 -7.72
C MET A 69 -25.85 -20.09 -8.78
N GLY A 70 -26.58 -18.96 -8.77
CA GLY A 70 -27.63 -18.70 -9.73
C GLY A 70 -26.97 -18.64 -11.09
N ASP A 71 -27.65 -19.13 -12.12
CA ASP A 71 -27.20 -19.17 -13.52
C ASP A 71 -26.97 -17.75 -14.13
N GLY A 72 -26.15 -16.94 -13.49
CA GLY A 72 -25.77 -15.58 -13.87
C GLY A 72 -24.28 -15.34 -13.59
N PRO A 73 -23.65 -14.37 -14.27
CA PRO A 73 -22.24 -14.08 -14.06
C PRO A 73 -22.01 -13.66 -12.60
N LEU A 74 -21.08 -14.34 -11.91
CA LEU A 74 -20.74 -14.12 -10.49
C LEU A 74 -20.40 -12.66 -10.16
N PHE A 75 -19.97 -11.90 -11.17
CA PHE A 75 -19.76 -10.45 -11.13
C PHE A 75 -20.02 -9.88 -12.52
N SER A 76 -20.86 -8.86 -12.64
CA SER A 76 -20.78 -7.93 -13.77
C SER A 76 -19.45 -7.18 -13.67
N PRO A 77 -18.65 -7.00 -14.75
CA PRO A 77 -17.39 -6.24 -14.68
C PRO A 77 -17.54 -4.83 -14.08
N ASP A 78 -18.75 -4.28 -14.16
CA ASP A 78 -19.13 -2.95 -13.66
C ASP A 78 -19.57 -2.93 -12.18
N GLU A 79 -19.71 -4.10 -11.52
CA GLU A 79 -20.23 -4.22 -10.15
C GLU A 79 -19.21 -4.80 -9.16
N LEU A 80 -17.92 -4.79 -9.51
CA LEU A 80 -16.88 -5.31 -8.62
C LEU A 80 -16.83 -4.46 -7.34
N PRO A 81 -17.10 -5.04 -6.15
CA PRO A 81 -17.16 -4.28 -4.90
C PRO A 81 -15.84 -3.54 -4.67
N LEU A 82 -15.93 -2.34 -4.06
CA LEU A 82 -14.79 -1.46 -3.83
C LEU A 82 -13.65 -2.19 -3.11
N GLU A 83 -14.00 -3.06 -2.17
CA GLU A 83 -13.09 -3.91 -1.39
C GLU A 83 -12.23 -4.82 -2.28
N GLY A 84 -12.84 -5.46 -3.29
CA GLY A 84 -12.15 -6.32 -4.24
C GLY A 84 -11.22 -5.54 -5.19
N ARG A 85 -11.60 -4.30 -5.55
CA ARG A 85 -10.78 -3.41 -6.39
C ARG A 85 -9.54 -2.89 -5.67
N LEU A 86 -9.55 -2.88 -4.33
CA LEU A 86 -8.43 -2.45 -3.49
C LEU A 86 -7.37 -3.54 -3.28
N LEU A 87 -7.69 -4.80 -3.53
CA LEU A 87 -6.78 -5.93 -3.31
C LEU A 87 -5.42 -5.79 -4.02
N PRO A 88 -5.34 -5.47 -5.33
CA PRO A 88 -4.04 -5.28 -6.00
C PRO A 88 -3.26 -4.07 -5.44
N HIS A 89 -3.95 -3.03 -4.96
CA HIS A 89 -3.31 -1.88 -4.33
C HIS A 89 -2.62 -2.30 -3.03
N TYR A 90 -3.29 -3.08 -2.19
CA TYR A 90 -2.74 -3.56 -0.91
C TYR A 90 -1.57 -4.53 -1.08
N TRP A 91 -1.59 -5.38 -2.12
CA TRP A 91 -0.41 -6.16 -2.51
C TRP A 91 0.77 -5.29 -2.92
N GLY A 92 0.50 -4.22 -3.67
CA GLY A 92 1.50 -3.22 -4.01
C GLY A 92 2.08 -2.51 -2.79
N LEU A 93 1.24 -2.14 -1.81
CA LEU A 93 1.68 -1.56 -0.54
C LEU A 93 2.61 -2.50 0.24
N LEU A 94 2.28 -3.79 0.28
CA LEU A 94 3.11 -4.81 0.92
C LEU A 94 4.48 -4.90 0.23
N LEU A 95 4.51 -4.98 -1.10
CA LEU A 95 5.75 -4.99 -1.88
C LEU A 95 6.58 -3.71 -1.66
N CYS A 96 5.92 -2.55 -1.63
CA CYS A 96 6.54 -1.26 -1.35
C CYS A 96 7.16 -1.25 0.05
N GLY A 97 6.47 -1.77 1.06
CA GLY A 97 6.98 -1.90 2.42
C GLY A 97 8.18 -2.84 2.53
N ILE A 98 8.15 -3.99 1.85
CA ILE A 98 9.30 -4.92 1.78
C ILE A 98 10.51 -4.22 1.14
N THR A 99 10.28 -3.49 0.05
CA THR A 99 11.35 -2.73 -0.63
C THR A 99 11.89 -1.60 0.26
N ALA A 100 11.01 -0.89 0.98
CA ALA A 100 11.39 0.14 1.93
C ALA A 100 12.16 -0.44 3.13
N LEU A 101 11.81 -1.65 3.58
CA LEU A 101 12.51 -2.35 4.66
C LEU A 101 13.92 -2.77 4.20
N ALA A 102 14.04 -3.29 2.98
CA ALA A 102 15.33 -3.57 2.36
C ALA A 102 16.17 -2.29 2.21
N ALA A 103 15.54 -1.16 1.85
CA ALA A 103 16.23 0.14 1.78
C ALA A 103 16.71 0.60 3.16
N LEU A 104 15.87 0.51 4.18
CA LEU A 104 16.16 0.96 5.55
C LEU A 104 17.25 0.11 6.21
N THR A 105 17.20 -1.21 6.01
CA THR A 105 18.26 -2.14 6.47
C THR A 105 19.56 -1.91 5.71
N ALA A 106 19.53 -1.76 4.38
CA ALA A 106 20.71 -1.42 3.59
C ALA A 106 21.32 -0.08 4.01
N ASP A 107 20.47 0.91 4.32
CA ASP A 107 20.91 2.21 4.83
C ASP A 107 21.58 2.01 6.18
N PHE A 108 20.96 1.30 7.13
CA PHE A 108 21.55 1.01 8.45
C PHE A 108 22.97 0.42 8.35
N PHE A 109 23.20 -0.53 7.42
CA PHE A 109 24.51 -1.12 7.15
C PHE A 109 25.43 -0.31 6.22
N ARG A 110 25.06 0.93 5.87
CA ARG A 110 25.80 1.85 4.99
C ARG A 110 26.14 1.25 3.61
N LYS A 111 25.26 0.40 3.07
CA LYS A 111 25.44 -0.19 1.74
C LYS A 111 25.06 0.82 0.65
N LYS A 112 25.83 0.87 -0.45
CA LYS A 112 25.53 1.73 -1.62
C LYS A 112 24.15 1.47 -2.24
N ALA A 113 23.66 0.24 -2.12
CA ALA A 113 22.33 -0.16 -2.60
C ALA A 113 21.16 0.54 -1.88
N ALA A 114 21.39 1.15 -0.71
CA ALA A 114 20.36 1.83 0.07
C ALA A 114 19.69 2.96 -0.72
N LEU A 115 20.48 3.75 -1.46
CA LEU A 115 19.95 4.86 -2.26
C LEU A 115 19.04 4.34 -3.38
N THR A 116 19.49 3.32 -4.12
CA THR A 116 18.73 2.73 -5.22
C THR A 116 17.41 2.13 -4.72
N LEU A 117 17.46 1.33 -3.65
CA LEU A 117 16.26 0.74 -3.05
C LEU A 117 15.28 1.79 -2.54
N ARG A 118 15.79 2.90 -1.97
CA ARG A 118 14.96 4.00 -1.51
C ARG A 118 14.26 4.72 -2.67
N ILE A 119 14.96 4.93 -3.78
CA ILE A 119 14.35 5.51 -5.00
C ILE A 119 13.27 4.58 -5.55
N ILE A 120 13.52 3.27 -5.61
CA ILE A 120 12.53 2.28 -6.06
C ILE A 120 11.31 2.29 -5.14
N ALA A 121 11.49 2.28 -3.82
CA ALA A 121 10.40 2.35 -2.85
C ALA A 121 9.60 3.66 -2.99
N GLY A 122 10.27 4.80 -3.20
CA GLY A 122 9.60 6.07 -3.46
C GLY A 122 8.79 6.06 -4.76
N ALA A 123 9.33 5.50 -5.85
CA ALA A 123 8.62 5.39 -7.12
C ALA A 123 7.39 4.47 -7.01
N LEU A 124 7.52 3.32 -6.33
CA LEU A 124 6.39 2.43 -6.04
C LEU A 124 5.33 3.14 -5.21
N ALA A 125 5.71 3.88 -4.17
CA ALA A 125 4.77 4.63 -3.35
C ALA A 125 4.00 5.67 -4.16
N ILE A 126 4.66 6.41 -5.06
CA ILE A 126 4.00 7.37 -5.96
C ILE A 126 2.99 6.66 -6.88
N LEU A 127 3.38 5.53 -7.50
CA LEU A 127 2.48 4.75 -8.34
C LEU A 127 1.24 4.31 -7.56
N LEU A 128 1.44 3.80 -6.34
CA LEU A 128 0.36 3.34 -5.46
C LEU A 128 -0.56 4.48 -5.03
N PHE A 129 -0.02 5.68 -4.80
CA PHE A 129 -0.82 6.87 -4.51
C PHE A 129 -1.81 7.17 -5.65
N PHE A 130 -1.33 7.17 -6.90
CA PHE A 130 -2.20 7.41 -8.06
C PHE A 130 -3.19 6.27 -8.29
N MET A 131 -2.77 5.02 -8.08
CA MET A 131 -3.65 3.86 -8.16
C MET A 131 -4.83 3.95 -7.18
N MET A 132 -4.58 4.42 -5.94
CA MET A 132 -5.63 4.67 -4.96
C MET A 132 -6.64 5.73 -5.45
N MET A 133 -6.15 6.80 -6.09
CA MET A 133 -7.02 7.84 -6.64
C MET A 133 -7.87 7.36 -7.82
N THR A 134 -7.38 6.42 -8.63
CA THR A 134 -8.17 5.84 -9.72
C THR A 134 -9.28 4.93 -9.20
N VAL A 135 -9.01 4.15 -8.15
CA VAL A 135 -10.00 3.22 -7.57
C VAL A 135 -11.13 3.97 -6.84
N THR A 136 -10.84 5.13 -6.26
CA THR A 136 -11.83 5.93 -5.51
C THR A 136 -12.72 6.81 -6.38
N LYS A 137 -12.34 7.06 -7.65
CA LYS A 137 -13.09 7.94 -8.58
C LYS A 137 -13.94 7.17 -9.60
N ALA A 138 -13.77 5.86 -9.69
CA ALA A 138 -14.44 5.00 -10.66
C ALA A 138 -15.50 4.18 -9.95
#